data_AF-A0A377V5D2-F1
#
_entry.id   AF-A0A377V5D2-F1
#
_cell.length_a   1.000
_cell.length_b   1.000
_cell.length_c   1.000
_cell.angle_alpha   90.00
_cell.angle_beta   90.00
_cell.angle_gamma   90.00
#
_symmetry.space_group_name_H-M   'P 1'
#
loop_
_entity.id
_entity.type
_entity.pdbx_description
1 polymer ?
#
loop_
_entity_poly.entity_id
_entity_poly.type
_entity_poly.pdbx_seq_one_letter_code
_entity_poly.pdbx_strand_id
1 'polypeptide(L)' 'MLRGGQVSLLCGSALIGALLVLATDTLGRLAFAPLQIPAGIVIALVGCPFFVVLLWRRRDAL' A
#
# COMPACT_ATOMS: atom_id res chain seq x y z
N MET A 1 2.85 4.73 -26.79
CA MET A 1 2.66 6.19 -26.63
C MET A 1 2.49 6.55 -25.16
N LEU A 2 3.55 6.41 -24.35
CA LEU A 2 3.53 6.88 -22.95
C LEU A 2 3.96 8.35 -22.98
N ARG A 3 3.04 9.27 -22.70
CA ARG A 3 3.40 10.69 -22.52
C ARG A 3 4.24 10.80 -21.24
N GLY A 4 5.29 11.62 -21.24
CA GLY A 4 6.30 11.66 -20.17
C GLY A 4 5.77 11.73 -18.73
N GLY A 5 4.60 12.35 -18.51
CA GLY A 5 3.94 12.37 -17.20
C GLY A 5 3.49 11.01 -16.67
N GLN A 6 3.11 10.06 -17.55
CA GLN A 6 2.67 8.72 -17.14
C GLN A 6 3.83 7.88 -16.61
N VAL A 7 5.04 8.06 -17.15
CA VAL A 7 6.24 7.35 -16.68
C VAL A 7 6.60 7.79 -15.27
N SER A 8 6.50 9.10 -14.97
CA SER A 8 6.71 9.62 -13.61
C SER A 8 5.71 9.05 -12.61
N LEU A 9 4.42 8.97 -12.98
CA LEU A 9 3.38 8.34 -12.16
C LEU A 9 3.64 6.84 -11.95
N LEU A 10 4.03 6.12 -13.00
CA LEU A 10 4.38 4.70 -12.94
C LEU A 10 5.56 4.47 -11.99
N CYS A 11 6.68 5.17 -12.17
CA CYS A 11 7.85 5.06 -11.30
C CYS A 11 7.53 5.44 -9.85
N GLY A 12 6.79 6.53 -9.63
CA GLY A 12 6.39 6.96 -8.30
C GLY A 12 5.50 5.93 -7.60
N SER A 13 4.47 5.43 -8.30
CA SER A 13 3.57 4.40 -7.76
C SER A 13 4.29 3.08 -7.47
N ALA A 14 5.24 2.68 -8.32
CA ALA A 14 6.03 1.47 -8.12
C ALA A 14 6.94 1.58 -6.88
N LEU A 15 7.62 2.72 -6.70
CA LEU A 15 8.47 2.97 -5.53
C LEU A 15 7.67 3.00 -4.23
N ILE A 16 6.55 3.72 -4.22
CA ILE A 16 5.67 3.79 -3.04
C ILE A 16 5.09 2.41 -2.71
N GLY A 17 4.63 1.66 -3.71
CA GLY A 17 4.11 0.31 -3.52
C GLY A 17 5.17 -0.65 -2.98
N ALA A 18 6.38 -0.62 -3.53
CA ALA A 18 7.49 -1.45 -3.06
C ALA A 18 7.87 -1.14 -1.60
N LEU A 19 7.93 0.15 -1.26
CA LEU A 19 8.27 0.60 0.10
C LEU A 19 7.19 0.20 1.12
N LEU A 20 5.91 0.31 0.74
CA LEU A 20 4.78 -0.14 1.55
C LEU A 20 4.88 -1.64 1.86
N VAL A 21 5.11 -2.46 0.83
CA VAL A 21 5.23 -3.92 0.97
C VAL A 21 6.39 -4.30 1.89
N LEU A 22 7.57 -3.69 1.68
CA LEU A 22 8.75 -3.90 2.53
C LEU A 22 8.48 -3.53 3.99
N ALA A 23 7.84 -2.39 4.25
CA ALA A 23 7.49 -1.96 5.60
C ALA A 23 6.52 -2.94 6.28
N THR A 24 5.49 -3.39 5.56
CA THR A 24 4.52 -4.36 6.10
C THR A 24 5.12 -5.74 6.33
N ASP A 25 6.03 -6.19 5.47
CA ASP A 25 6.68 -7.50 5.59
C ASP A 25 7.70 -7.53 6.74
N THR A 26 8.42 -6.43 6.95
CA THR A 26 9.33 -6.28 8.11
C THR A 26 8.56 -6.16 9.43
N LEU A 27 7.49 -5.35 9.49
CA LEU A 27 6.64 -5.23 10.67
C LEU A 27 5.89 -6.54 10.97
N GLY A 28 5.39 -7.23 9.95
CA GLY A 28 4.72 -8.52 10.11
C GLY A 28 5.65 -9.59 10.68
N ARG A 29 6.89 -9.67 10.16
CA ARG A 29 7.89 -10.60 10.69
C ARG A 29 8.33 -10.26 12.12
N LEU A 30 8.44 -8.98 12.47
CA LEU A 30 8.83 -8.55 13.81
C LEU A 30 7.74 -8.77 14.85
N ALA A 31 6.47 -8.50 14.50
CA ALA A 31 5.35 -8.57 15.44
C ALA A 31 4.88 -9.99 15.74
N PHE A 32 5.13 -10.96 14.85
CA PHE A 32 4.51 -12.29 14.93
C PHE A 32 5.49 -13.47 15.01
N ALA A 33 6.80 -13.26 15.16
CA ALA A 33 7.74 -14.37 15.35
C ALA A 33 7.39 -15.21 16.61
N PRO A 34 7.30 -16.57 16.53
CA PRO A 34 7.73 -17.47 15.45
C PRO A 34 6.63 -17.85 14.43
N LEU A 35 5.40 -17.36 14.56
CA LEU A 35 4.31 -17.60 13.60
C LEU A 35 4.52 -16.75 12.34
N GLN A 36 4.66 -17.42 11.19
CA GLN A 36 4.75 -16.73 9.89
C GLN A 36 3.34 -16.39 9.40
N ILE A 37 2.87 -15.19 9.70
CA ILE A 37 1.62 -14.66 9.14
C ILE A 37 1.89 -14.17 7.71
N PRO A 38 1.00 -14.47 6.73
CA PRO A 38 1.14 -13.95 5.38
C PRO A 38 1.22 -12.42 5.37
N ALA A 39 2.26 -11.86 4.73
CA ALA A 39 2.45 -10.41 4.60
C ALA A 39 1.21 -9.70 4.02
N GLY A 40 0.44 -10.38 3.17
CA GLY A 40 -0.82 -9.88 2.61
C GLY A 40 -1.86 -9.48 3.67
N ILE A 41 -1.93 -10.18 4.82
CA ILE A 41 -2.86 -9.83 5.91
C ILE A 41 -2.43 -8.51 6.56
N VAL A 42 -1.13 -8.35 6.81
CA VAL A 42 -0.56 -7.13 7.40
C VAL A 42 -0.72 -5.94 6.44
N ILE A 43 -0.50 -6.17 5.14
CA ILE A 43 -0.77 -5.17 4.09
C ILE A 43 -2.24 -4.78 4.06
N ALA A 44 -3.16 -5.74 4.14
CA ALA A 44 -4.60 -5.49 4.10
C ALA A 44 -5.07 -4.64 5.30
N LEU A 45 -4.47 -4.81 6.47
CA LEU A 45 -4.75 -3.99 7.65
C LEU A 45 -4.37 -2.52 7.46
N VAL A 46 -3.37 -2.22 6.61
CA VAL A 46 -3.00 -0.85 6.25
C VAL A 46 -3.81 -0.34 5.06
N GLY A 47 -4.02 -1.20 4.05
CA GLY A 47 -4.73 -0.87 2.82
C GLY A 47 -6.22 -0.58 3.05
N CYS A 48 -6.89 -1.34 3.91
CA CYS A 48 -8.31 -1.18 4.22
C CYS A 48 -8.64 0.22 4.78
N PRO A 49 -8.02 0.70 5.88
CA PRO A 49 -8.30 2.03 6.39
C PRO A 49 -7.91 3.14 5.40
N PHE A 50 -6.82 2.97 4.65
CA PHE A 50 -6.46 3.92 3.58
C PHE A 50 -7.55 4.01 2.50
N PHE A 51 -8.10 2.86 2.10
CA PHE A 51 -9.18 2.79 1.11
C PHE A 51 -10.47 3.41 1.63
N VAL A 52 -10.82 3.16 2.90
CA VAL A 52 -11.99 3.76 3.56
C VAL A 52 -11.84 5.28 3.65
N VAL A 53 -10.66 5.79 4.03
CA VAL A 53 -10.37 7.23 4.05
C VAL A 53 -10.50 7.84 2.64
N LEU A 54 -9.97 7.17 1.62
CA LEU A 54 -10.11 7.61 0.23
C LEU A 54 -11.58 7.63 -0.20
N LEU A 55 -12.36 6.61 0.15
CA LEU A 55 -13.79 6.53 -0.16
C LEU A 55 -14.57 7.68 0.49
N TRP A 56 -14.33 7.96 1.77
CA TRP A 56 -14.96 9.09 2.46
C TRP A 56 -14.59 10.42 1.84
N ARG A 57 -13.31 10.66 1.53
CA ARG A 57 -12.87 11.91 0.89
C ARG A 57 -13.47 12.12 -0.50
N ARG A 58 -13.75 11.03 -1.22
CA ARG A 58 -14.38 11.07 -2.55
C ARG A 58 -15.89 11.21 -2.47
N ARG A 59 -16.50 10.87 -1.33
CA ARG A 59 -17.94 11.01 -1.10
C ARG A 59 -18.38 12.47 -1.08
N ASP A 60 -17.52 13.37 -0.61
CA ASP A 60 -17.81 14.81 -0.57
C ASP A 60 -17.60 15.51 -1.92
N ALA A 61 -17.10 14.79 -2.94
CA ALA A 61 -16.85 15.30 -4.29
C ALA A 61 -17.92 14.85 -5.31
N LEU A 62 -18.95 14.12 -4.87
CA LEU A 62 -20.13 13.71 -5.62
C LEU A 62 -21.36 14.46 -5.10
#